data_AF-A0A2W4X797-F1
#
_entry.id   AF-A0A2W4X797-F1
#
_cell.length_a   1.000
_cell.length_b   1.000
_cell.length_c   1.000
_cell.angle_alpha   90.00
_cell.angle_beta   90.00
_cell.angle_gamma   90.00
#
_symmetry.space_group_name_H-M   'P 1'
#
loop_
_entity.id
_entity.type
_entity.pdbx_description
1 polymer ?
#
loop_
_entity_poly.entity_id
_entity_poly.type
_entity_poly.pdbx_seq_one_letter_code
_entity_poly.pdbx_strand_id
1 'polypeptide(L)'
;MLAEDRHCADLLDQFLRLQRVSDAAYARVPACETRSGHDALCARREALAARAEALDWKVDAAVRALVLCQAGSWRTIALKLIAWRAYSAMGRPPGFIDADQVLAFSAYRDALRLADLAGTAREDDAAVWTSIAGGADPK
;
A
#
# COMPACT_ATOMS: atom_id res chain seq x y z
N MET A 1 11.34 5.04 19.58
CA MET A 1 12.35 4.95 18.50
C MET A 1 12.61 3.52 18.00
N LEU A 2 13.32 2.63 18.71
CA LEU A 2 13.62 1.27 18.17
C LEU A 2 12.39 0.37 17.93
N ALA A 3 11.32 0.53 18.72
CA ALA A 3 10.10 -0.25 18.56
C ALA A 3 9.23 0.22 17.38
N GLU A 4 9.17 1.53 17.12
CA GLU A 4 8.39 2.12 16.02
C GLU A 4 9.06 1.83 14.67
N ASP A 5 10.40 1.98 14.59
CA ASP A 5 11.16 1.61 13.40
C ASP A 5 11.03 0.11 13.08
N ARG A 6 10.95 -0.74 14.11
CA ARG A 6 10.71 -2.18 13.94
C ARG A 6 9.29 -2.44 13.44
N HIS A 7 8.29 -1.81 14.03
CA HIS A 7 6.91 -1.95 13.58
C HIS A 7 6.73 -1.53 12.12
N CYS A 8 7.28 -0.39 11.72
CA CYS A 8 7.22 0.08 10.34
C CYS A 8 8.02 -0.85 9.38
N ALA A 9 9.12 -1.47 9.84
CA ALA A 9 9.82 -2.50 9.07
C ALA A 9 9.00 -3.79 8.92
N ASP A 10 8.34 -4.25 9.98
CA ASP A 10 7.48 -5.44 9.96
C ASP A 10 6.29 -5.25 9.00
N LEU A 11 5.71 -4.03 8.97
CA LEU A 11 4.66 -3.66 8.02
C LEU A 11 5.16 -3.66 6.57
N LEU A 12 6.38 -3.17 6.32
CA LEU A 12 7.01 -3.22 4.99
C LEU A 12 7.23 -4.66 4.55
N ASP A 13 7.77 -5.51 5.42
CA ASP A 13 8.00 -6.93 5.12
C ASP A 13 6.70 -7.66 4.85
N GLN A 14 5.64 -7.37 5.62
CA GLN A 14 4.30 -7.89 5.40
C GLN A 14 3.76 -7.46 4.03
N PHE A 15 3.85 -6.17 3.69
CA PHE A 15 3.44 -5.64 2.39
C PHE A 15 4.16 -6.35 1.24
N LEU A 16 5.50 -6.40 1.26
CA LEU A 16 6.29 -7.03 0.22
C LEU A 16 6.01 -8.53 0.10
N ARG A 17 5.74 -9.21 1.22
CA ARG A 17 5.35 -10.62 1.22
C ARG A 17 3.97 -10.81 0.58
N LEU A 18 2.98 -10.01 0.96
CA LEU A 18 1.64 -10.08 0.40
C LEU A 18 1.63 -9.77 -1.10
N GLN A 19 2.40 -8.77 -1.52
CA GLN A 19 2.60 -8.42 -2.93
C GLN A 19 3.11 -9.64 -3.72
N ARG A 20 4.21 -10.26 -3.28
CA ARG A 20 4.74 -11.47 -3.96
C ARG A 20 3.72 -12.61 -4.04
N VAL A 21 2.88 -12.77 -3.02
CA VAL A 21 1.84 -13.82 -3.01
C VAL A 21 0.69 -13.45 -3.95
N SER A 22 0.33 -12.16 -4.05
CA SER A 22 -0.68 -11.67 -5.00
C SER A 22 -0.20 -11.84 -6.45
N ASP A 23 1.03 -11.40 -6.76
CA ASP A 23 1.63 -11.56 -8.09
C ASP A 23 1.66 -13.03 -8.52
N ALA A 24 2.06 -13.92 -7.61
CA ALA A 24 2.07 -15.36 -7.87
C ALA A 24 0.66 -15.95 -8.05
N ALA A 25 -0.38 -15.36 -7.45
CA ALA A 25 -1.76 -15.76 -7.66
C ALA A 25 -2.25 -15.33 -9.04
N TYR A 26 -2.02 -14.07 -9.45
CA TYR A 26 -2.37 -13.58 -10.78
C TYR A 26 -1.63 -14.34 -11.90
N ALA A 27 -0.36 -14.69 -11.70
CA ALA A 27 0.39 -15.49 -12.67
C ALA A 27 -0.23 -16.88 -12.92
N ARG A 28 -1.04 -17.41 -12.01
CA ARG A 28 -1.73 -18.71 -12.14
C ARG A 28 -3.08 -18.63 -12.85
N VAL A 29 -3.66 -17.44 -12.98
CA VAL A 29 -4.97 -17.22 -13.62
C VAL A 29 -4.94 -17.62 -15.10
N PRO A 30 -3.95 -17.20 -15.93
CA PRO A 30 -3.88 -17.61 -17.34
C PRO A 30 -3.51 -19.09 -17.54
N ALA A 31 -2.74 -19.68 -16.61
CA ALA A 31 -2.26 -21.06 -16.73
C ALA A 31 -3.38 -22.12 -16.67
N CYS A 32 -4.59 -21.74 -16.25
CA CYS A 32 -5.73 -22.65 -16.20
C CYS A 32 -6.31 -22.94 -17.59
N GLU A 33 -6.15 -22.06 -18.58
CA GLU A 33 -6.79 -22.18 -19.90
C GLU A 33 -6.25 -23.35 -20.76
N THR A 34 -5.13 -23.97 -20.37
CA THR A 34 -4.43 -24.98 -21.20
C THR A 34 -4.78 -26.45 -20.91
N ARG A 35 -5.66 -26.77 -19.94
CA ARG A 35 -5.72 -28.16 -19.42
C ARG A 35 -7.09 -28.87 -19.24
N SER A 36 -8.28 -28.28 -19.44
CA SER A 36 -9.57 -28.99 -19.22
C SER A 36 -10.78 -28.33 -19.90
N GLY A 37 -11.97 -28.96 -19.89
CA GLY A 37 -13.20 -28.48 -20.55
C GLY A 37 -13.78 -27.16 -20.03
N HIS A 38 -14.53 -26.46 -20.89
CA HIS A 38 -14.87 -25.02 -20.81
C HIS A 38 -15.45 -24.54 -19.47
N ASP A 39 -16.43 -25.25 -18.88
CA ASP A 39 -17.16 -24.76 -17.69
C ASP A 39 -16.36 -24.91 -16.38
N ALA A 40 -15.59 -25.99 -16.23
CA ALA A 40 -14.72 -26.20 -15.07
C ALA A 40 -13.50 -25.24 -15.08
N LEU A 41 -13.11 -24.74 -16.26
CA LEU A 41 -12.08 -23.72 -16.40
C LEU A 41 -12.54 -22.35 -15.89
N CYS A 42 -13.78 -21.95 -16.19
CA CYS A 42 -14.33 -20.67 -15.75
C CYS A 42 -14.38 -20.57 -14.21
N ALA A 43 -14.94 -21.58 -13.53
CA ALA A 43 -15.06 -21.56 -12.07
C ALA A 43 -13.69 -21.56 -11.36
N ARG A 44 -12.70 -22.30 -11.88
CA ARG A 44 -11.34 -22.31 -11.32
C ARG A 44 -10.62 -20.98 -11.53
N ARG A 45 -10.79 -20.36 -12.70
CA ARG A 45 -10.21 -19.06 -13.03
C ARG A 45 -10.81 -17.97 -12.14
N GLU A 46 -12.13 -17.95 -11.97
CA GLU A 46 -12.83 -17.04 -11.07
C GLU A 46 -12.38 -17.19 -9.62
N ALA A 47 -12.26 -18.43 -9.12
CA ALA A 47 -11.79 -18.68 -7.76
C ALA A 47 -10.34 -18.20 -7.53
N LEU A 48 -9.46 -18.33 -8.53
CA LEU A 48 -8.10 -17.82 -8.46
C LEU A 48 -8.06 -16.29 -8.53
N ALA A 49 -8.88 -15.68 -9.38
CA ALA A 49 -9.00 -14.22 -9.47
C ALA A 49 -9.54 -13.62 -8.16
N ALA A 50 -10.61 -14.18 -7.60
CA ALA A 50 -11.17 -13.75 -6.31
C ALA A 50 -10.15 -13.89 -5.17
N ARG A 51 -9.32 -14.93 -5.19
CA ARG A 51 -8.24 -15.10 -4.22
C ARG A 51 -7.14 -14.04 -4.38
N ALA A 52 -6.80 -13.68 -5.61
CA ALA A 52 -5.82 -12.64 -5.90
C ALA A 52 -6.33 -11.26 -5.45
N GLU A 53 -7.60 -10.95 -5.74
CA GLU A 53 -8.26 -9.73 -5.26
C GLU A 53 -8.31 -9.67 -3.73
N ALA A 54 -8.62 -10.78 -3.05
CA ALA A 54 -8.58 -10.83 -1.59
C ALA A 54 -7.18 -10.60 -1.00
N LEU A 55 -6.11 -10.90 -1.75
CA LEU A 55 -4.74 -10.55 -1.36
C LEU A 55 -4.44 -9.07 -1.59
N ASP A 56 -5.02 -8.48 -2.63
CA ASP A 56 -4.89 -7.05 -2.92
C ASP A 56 -5.47 -6.18 -1.80
N TRP A 57 -6.64 -6.54 -1.29
CA TRP A 57 -7.21 -5.87 -0.11
C TRP A 57 -6.30 -5.95 1.13
N LYS A 58 -5.53 -7.03 1.28
CA LYS A 58 -4.55 -7.17 2.38
C LYS A 58 -3.29 -6.35 2.13
N VAL A 59 -2.85 -6.26 0.87
CA VAL A 59 -1.76 -5.36 0.46
C VAL A 59 -2.14 -3.92 0.82
N ASP A 60 -3.35 -3.50 0.45
CA ASP A 60 -3.83 -2.15 0.71
C ASP A 60 -3.96 -1.85 2.20
N ALA A 61 -4.44 -2.81 3.00
CA ALA A 61 -4.48 -2.67 4.46
C ALA A 61 -3.08 -2.49 5.08
N ALA A 62 -2.09 -3.25 4.60
CA ALA A 62 -0.70 -3.12 5.07
C ALA A 62 -0.08 -1.77 4.65
N VAL A 63 -0.34 -1.33 3.41
CA VAL A 63 0.09 -0.02 2.92
C VAL A 63 -0.57 1.11 3.70
N ARG A 64 -1.86 1.02 3.99
CA ARG A 64 -2.57 2.00 4.82
C ARG A 64 -2.00 2.06 6.24
N ALA A 65 -1.62 0.93 6.82
CA ALA A 65 -0.93 0.93 8.11
C ALA A 65 0.44 1.62 8.03
N LEU A 66 1.22 1.41 6.96
CA LEU A 66 2.48 2.13 6.72
C LEU A 66 2.29 3.63 6.56
N VAL A 67 1.27 4.04 5.80
CA VAL A 67 0.90 5.45 5.64
C VAL A 67 0.66 6.11 6.99
N LEU A 68 -0.10 5.45 7.87
CA LEU A 68 -0.53 6.01 9.16
C LEU A 68 0.54 5.89 10.27
N CYS A 69 1.55 5.03 10.10
CA CYS A 69 2.70 4.92 11.01
C CYS A 69 3.52 6.22 10.99
N GLN A 70 3.36 7.12 11.96
CA GLN A 70 4.14 8.35 12.03
C GLN A 70 5.65 8.04 12.19
N ALA A 71 6.50 8.56 11.31
CA ALA A 71 7.92 8.25 11.34
C ALA A 71 8.63 8.96 12.49
N GLY A 72 9.20 8.22 13.44
CA GLY A 72 10.07 8.75 14.50
C GLY A 72 11.51 9.00 14.07
N SER A 73 11.89 8.59 12.85
CA SER A 73 13.27 8.64 12.36
C SER A 73 13.33 8.74 10.82
N TRP A 74 14.46 9.18 10.28
CA TRP A 74 14.75 9.13 8.84
C TRP A 74 14.74 7.71 8.28
N ARG A 75 15.06 6.71 9.10
CA ARG A 75 14.96 5.30 8.72
C ARG A 75 13.51 4.94 8.39
N THR A 76 12.55 5.35 9.22
CA THR A 76 11.13 5.06 8.96
C THR A 76 10.62 5.77 7.72
N ILE A 77 11.07 7.01 7.45
CA ILE A 77 10.77 7.70 6.18
C ILE A 77 11.29 6.88 4.98
N ALA A 78 12.54 6.39 5.05
CA ALA A 78 13.10 5.57 3.98
C ALA A 78 12.29 4.28 3.74
N LEU A 79 11.80 3.63 4.80
CA LEU A 79 10.94 2.44 4.69
C LEU A 79 9.63 2.76 3.95
N LYS A 80 9.00 3.91 4.22
CA LYS A 80 7.81 4.38 3.48
C LYS A 80 8.12 4.64 2.01
N LEU A 81 9.27 5.25 1.71
CA LEU A 81 9.69 5.51 0.32
C LEU A 81 10.01 4.22 -0.44
N ILE A 82 10.54 3.19 0.23
CA ILE A 82 10.69 1.85 -0.36
C ILE A 82 9.32 1.24 -0.67
N ALA A 83 8.37 1.33 0.26
CA ALA A 83 7.00 0.88 0.03
C ALA A 83 6.35 1.61 -1.15
N TRP A 84 6.51 2.93 -1.22
CA TRP A 84 6.04 3.76 -2.33
C TRP A 84 6.58 3.26 -3.67
N ARG A 85 7.91 3.08 -3.77
CA ARG A 85 8.54 2.65 -5.02
C ARG A 85 8.05 1.28 -5.48
N ALA A 86 7.86 0.35 -4.55
CA ALA A 86 7.35 -0.99 -4.82
C ALA A 86 5.85 -0.96 -5.22
N TYR A 87 5.04 -0.14 -4.55
CA TYR A 87 3.62 0.00 -4.85
C TYR A 87 3.36 0.66 -6.21
N SER A 88 4.05 1.78 -6.53
CA SER A 88 3.94 2.45 -7.83
C SER A 88 4.34 1.55 -9.00
N ALA A 89 5.20 0.55 -8.77
CA ALA A 89 5.59 -0.40 -9.81
C ALA A 89 4.50 -1.44 -10.13
N MET A 90 3.48 -1.61 -9.28
CA MET A 90 2.45 -2.65 -9.46
C MET A 90 1.43 -2.31 -10.56
N GLY A 91 1.33 -1.05 -11.00
CA GLY A 91 0.39 -0.66 -12.06
C GLY A 91 -1.04 -1.11 -11.79
N ARG A 92 -1.55 -0.86 -10.57
CA ARG A 92 -2.90 -1.27 -10.14
C ARG A 92 -3.99 -0.74 -11.09
N PRO A 93 -5.10 -1.47 -11.28
CA PRO A 93 -6.24 -1.00 -12.07
C PRO A 93 -6.77 0.34 -11.53
N PRO A 94 -7.37 1.19 -12.39
CA PRO A 94 -8.07 2.39 -11.93
C PRO A 94 -9.17 2.03 -10.92
N GLY A 95 -9.25 2.77 -9.80
CA GLY A 95 -10.25 2.56 -8.74
C GLY A 95 -9.71 2.03 -7.40
N PHE A 96 -8.44 1.61 -7.35
CA PHE A 96 -7.72 1.39 -6.10
C PHE A 96 -7.19 2.72 -5.56
N ILE A 97 -7.08 2.85 -4.23
CA ILE A 97 -6.56 4.06 -3.55
C ILE A 97 -5.27 4.50 -4.25
N ASP A 98 -5.07 5.82 -4.41
CA ASP A 98 -3.80 6.47 -4.80
C ASP A 98 -2.72 6.25 -3.73
N ALA A 99 -2.51 5.00 -3.32
CA ALA A 99 -1.78 4.64 -2.13
C ALA A 99 -0.29 4.94 -2.27
N ASP A 100 0.21 5.03 -3.51
CA ASP A 100 1.53 5.58 -3.78
C ASP A 100 1.61 7.08 -3.51
N GLN A 101 0.66 7.88 -3.99
CA GLN A 101 0.61 9.31 -3.67
C GLN A 101 0.49 9.53 -2.16
N VAL A 102 -0.35 8.72 -1.50
CA VAL A 102 -0.56 8.78 -0.06
C VAL A 102 0.68 8.36 0.74
N LEU A 103 1.41 7.33 0.30
CA LEU A 103 2.69 6.93 0.89
C LEU A 103 3.75 8.02 0.74
N ALA A 104 3.88 8.58 -0.47
CA ALA A 104 4.82 9.67 -0.75
C ALA A 104 4.50 10.91 0.09
N PHE A 105 3.22 11.28 0.18
CA PHE A 105 2.75 12.40 0.98
C PHE A 105 2.98 12.18 2.49
N SER A 106 2.74 10.96 2.98
CA SER A 106 3.03 10.59 4.37
C SER A 106 4.52 10.71 4.69
N ALA A 107 5.40 10.23 3.81
CA ALA A 107 6.85 10.37 3.96
C ALA A 107 7.32 11.82 3.89
N TYR A 108 6.75 12.63 2.98
CA TYR A 108 7.01 14.06 2.85
C TYR A 108 6.69 14.82 4.16
N ARG A 109 5.50 14.60 4.71
CA ARG A 109 5.09 15.27 5.95
C ARG A 109 5.98 14.90 7.13
N ASP A 110 6.34 13.63 7.24
CA ASP A 110 7.26 13.18 8.29
C ASP A 110 8.67 13.77 8.12
N ALA A 111 9.14 13.93 6.87
CA ALA A 111 10.40 14.58 6.57
C ALA A 111 10.39 16.05 6.99
N LEU A 112 9.34 16.80 6.66
CA LEU A 112 9.18 18.19 7.11
C LEU A 112 9.21 18.28 8.63
N ARG A 113 8.49 17.38 9.32
CA ARG A 113 8.44 17.36 10.78
C ARG A 113 9.81 17.05 11.41
N LEU A 114 10.54 16.07 10.89
CA LEU A 114 11.87 15.70 11.41
C LEU A 114 12.97 16.71 11.05
N ALA A 115 12.80 17.46 9.98
CA ALA A 115 13.71 18.53 9.56
C ALA A 115 13.41 19.88 10.23
N ASP A 116 12.40 19.96 11.09
CA ASP A 116 11.90 21.21 11.68
C ASP A 116 11.43 22.24 10.63
N LEU A 117 10.87 21.75 9.53
CA LEU A 117 10.35 22.51 8.39
C LEU A 117 8.81 22.44 8.30
N ALA A 118 8.13 22.09 9.40
CA ALA A 118 6.67 22.00 9.39
C ALA A 118 5.98 23.32 9.01
N GLY A 119 6.62 24.47 9.30
CA GLY A 119 6.13 25.79 8.90
C GLY A 119 6.24 26.10 7.40
N THR A 120 6.92 25.25 6.62
CA THR A 120 6.98 25.37 5.15
C THR A 120 6.02 24.43 4.43
N ALA A 121 5.19 23.69 5.17
CA ALA A 121 4.11 22.90 4.60
C ALA A 121 3.12 23.81 3.86
N ARG A 122 2.47 23.28 2.83
CA ARG A 122 1.41 24.03 2.14
C ARG A 122 0.19 24.15 3.04
N GLU A 123 -0.59 25.20 2.84
CA GLU A 123 -1.80 25.46 3.63
C GLU A 123 -2.83 24.31 3.53
N ASP A 124 -2.88 23.61 2.39
CA ASP A 124 -3.79 22.50 2.13
C ASP A 124 -3.29 21.13 2.64
N ASP A 125 -2.04 21.00 3.07
CA ASP A 125 -1.45 19.71 3.48
C ASP A 125 -2.20 19.08 4.68
N ALA A 126 -2.71 19.91 5.59
CA ALA A 126 -3.50 19.44 6.74
C ALA A 126 -4.86 18.84 6.30
N ALA A 127 -5.51 19.45 5.31
CA ALA A 127 -6.77 18.96 4.76
C ALA A 127 -6.55 17.65 3.98
N VAL A 128 -5.49 17.59 3.17
CA VAL A 128 -5.08 16.38 2.44
C VAL A 128 -4.81 15.23 3.42
N TRP A 129 -4.05 15.48 4.49
CA TRP A 129 -3.80 14.45 5.50
C TRP A 129 -5.08 13.98 6.20
N THR A 130 -6.00 14.89 6.51
CA THR A 130 -7.25 14.56 7.20
C THR A 130 -8.11 13.62 6.34
N SER A 131 -8.20 13.89 5.04
CA SER A 131 -8.86 13.00 4.06
C SER A 131 -8.22 11.61 4.03
N ILE A 132 -6.89 11.55 3.99
CA ILE A 132 -6.11 10.29 3.99
C ILE A 132 -6.30 9.48 5.28
N ALA A 133 -6.25 10.15 6.43
CA ALA A 133 -6.33 9.52 7.74
C ALA A 133 -7.74 9.00 8.07
N GLY A 134 -8.74 9.33 7.26
CA GLY A 134 -10.15 9.02 7.52
C GLY A 134 -10.77 9.94 8.58
N GLY A 135 -10.23 11.15 8.75
CA GLY A 135 -10.90 12.21 9.49
C GLY A 135 -12.11 12.67 8.68
N ALA A 136 -13.28 12.57 9.29
CA ALA A 136 -14.57 12.86 8.67
C ALA A 136 -14.60 14.23 7.98
N ASP A 137 -15.32 14.29 6.86
CA ASP A 137 -15.92 15.54 6.37
C ASP A 137 -16.57 16.28 7.56
N PRO A 138 -16.22 17.54 7.84
CA PRO A 138 -17.09 18.39 8.62
C PRO A 138 -18.33 18.64 7.76
N LYS A 139 -19.41 17.92 8.06
CA LYS A 139 -20.76 18.32 7.63
C LYS A 139 -21.15 19.65 8.26
#